data_AF-A0A933YNJ1-F1
#
_entry.id   AF-A0A933YNJ1-F1
#
_cell.length_a   1.000
_cell.length_b   1.000
_cell.length_c   1.000
_cell.angle_alpha   90.00
_cell.angle_beta   90.00
_cell.angle_gamma   90.00
#
_symmetry.space_group_name_H-M   'P 1'
#
loop_
_entity.id
_entity.type
_entity.pdbx_description
1 polymer ?
#
loop_
_entity_poly.entity_id
_entity_poly.type
_entity_poly.pdbx_seq_one_letter_code
_entity_poly.pdbx_strand_id
1 'polypeptide(L)' 'MGLRINNRLVPARLGASLFESAEAIGEYIPTSCRKQGTCRECLVEVTEGMEFLSP' A
#
# COMPACT_ATOMS: atom_id res chain seq x y z
N MET A 1 -1.16 -1.96 -16.39
CA MET A 1 -0.86 -2.41 -15.01
C MET A 1 -1.10 -1.24 -14.07
N GLY A 2 -2.26 -1.22 -13.42
CA GLY A 2 -2.68 -0.12 -12.56
C GLY A 2 -3.03 -0.65 -11.18
N LEU A 3 -2.69 0.12 -10.15
CA LEU A 3 -3.12 -0.10 -8.77
C LEU A 3 -4.22 0.92 -8.48
N ARG A 4 -5.29 0.53 -7.79
CA ARG A 4 -6.36 1.44 -7.40
C ARG A 4 -6.35 1.62 -5.89
N ILE A 5 -6.19 2.85 -5.42
CA ILE A 5 -6.18 3.21 -3.99
C ILE A 5 -7.28 4.26 -3.79
N ASN A 6 -8.25 4.00 -2.91
CA ASN A 6 -9.37 4.92 -2.63
C ASN A 6 -10.02 5.50 -3.91
N ASN A 7 -10.33 4.62 -4.88
CA ASN A 7 -10.88 4.94 -6.20
C ASN A 7 -9.98 5.78 -7.13
N ARG A 8 -8.72 6.00 -6.77
CA ARG A 8 -7.73 6.68 -7.63
C ARG A 8 -6.85 5.65 -8.31
N LEU A 9 -6.72 5.76 -9.63
CA LEU A 9 -5.79 4.93 -10.40
C LEU A 9 -4.38 5.49 -10.27
N VAL A 10 -3.44 4.65 -9.84
CA VAL A 10 -2.03 5.00 -9.70
C VAL A 10 -1.14 4.01 -10.46
N PRO A 11 0.07 4.43 -10.89
CA PRO A 11 1.03 3.53 -11.50
C PRO A 11 1.43 2.41 -10.52
N ALA A 12 1.22 1.15 -10.92
CA ALA A 12 1.71 0.01 -10.17
C ALA A 12 3.20 -0.20 -10.49
N ARG A 13 4.09 -0.05 -9.49
CA ARG A 13 5.52 -0.31 -9.63
C ARG A 13 5.87 -1.64 -8.98
N LEU A 14 6.50 -2.54 -9.73
CA LEU A 14 6.99 -3.80 -9.18
C LEU A 14 8.02 -3.52 -8.09
N GLY A 15 7.93 -4.26 -6.98
CA GLY A 15 8.80 -4.11 -5.82
C GLY A 15 8.44 -2.96 -4.87
N ALA A 16 7.52 -2.06 -5.26
CA ALA A 16 7.00 -1.06 -4.33
C ALA A 16 5.92 -1.67 -3.44
N SER A 17 5.91 -1.29 -2.17
CA SER A 17 4.84 -1.66 -1.25
C SER A 17 3.55 -0.87 -1.53
N LEU A 18 2.41 -1.41 -1.07
CA LEU A 18 1.14 -0.68 -1.08
C LEU A 18 1.21 0.61 -0.27
N PHE A 19 1.98 0.62 0.82
CA PHE A 19 2.13 1.78 1.69
C PHE A 19 2.86 2.93 0.99
N GLU A 20 3.98 2.64 0.30
CA GLU A 20 4.70 3.65 -0.48
C GLU A 20 3.85 4.21 -1.62
N SER A 21 3.06 3.34 -2.27
CA SER A 21 2.17 3.75 -3.35
C SER A 21 1.06 4.69 -2.87
N ALA A 22 0.52 4.46 -1.67
CA ALA A 22 -0.49 5.31 -1.04
C ALA A 22 0.09 6.68 -0.62
N GLU A 23 1.25 6.67 0.05
CA GLU A 23 1.92 7.92 0.46
C GLU A 23 2.32 8.79 -0.74
N ALA A 24 2.72 8.19 -1.86
CA ALA A 24 3.08 8.90 -3.08
C ALA A 24 1.91 9.74 -3.66
N ILE A 25 0.66 9.43 -3.29
CA ILE A 25 -0.53 10.20 -3.67
C ILE A 25 -1.14 10.99 -2.51
N GLY A 26 -0.42 11.10 -1.39
CA GLY A 26 -0.82 11.89 -0.22
C GLY A 26 -1.79 11.20 0.73
N GLU A 27 -1.98 9.88 0.60
CA GLU A 27 -2.75 9.12 1.61
C GLU A 27 -1.91 8.97 2.89
N TYR A 28 -2.52 9.27 4.03
CA TYR A 28 -1.87 9.11 5.32
C TYR A 28 -2.11 7.70 5.87
N ILE A 29 -1.02 6.97 6.11
CA ILE A 29 -1.05 5.68 6.79
C ILE A 29 -0.26 5.81 8.08
N PRO A 30 -0.88 5.57 9.26
CA PRO A 30 -0.17 5.65 10.52
C PRO A 30 0.97 4.62 10.55
N THR A 31 2.17 5.07 10.93
CA THR A 31 3.30 4.16 11.15
C THR A 31 4.23 4.64 12.27
N SER A 32 4.32 3.83 13.33
CA SER A 32 5.22 4.03 14.47
C SER A 32 6.54 3.30 14.26
N CYS A 33 6.51 2.14 13.59
CA CYS A 33 7.71 1.35 13.31
C CYS A 33 8.45 1.74 12.01
N ARG A 34 7.94 2.73 11.27
CA ARG A 34 8.43 3.10 9.93
C ARG A 34 8.40 1.91 8.96
N LYS A 35 7.27 1.17 8.94
CA LYS A 35 7.00 0.03 8.06
C LYS A 35 7.97 -1.17 8.21
N GLN A 36 8.60 -1.31 9.38
CA GLN A 36 9.47 -2.46 9.68
C GLN A 36 8.72 -3.70 10.21
N GLY A 37 7.38 -3.64 10.32
CA GLY A 37 6.57 -4.78 10.74
C GLY A 37 6.62 -5.10 12.24
N THR A 38 7.15 -4.21 13.08
CA THR A 38 7.19 -4.39 14.55
C THR A 38 5.97 -3.81 15.28
N CYS A 39 5.03 -3.23 14.55
CA CYS A 39 3.71 -2.78 15.03
C CYS A 39 2.59 -3.23 14.08
N ARG A 40 1.32 -2.92 14.40
CA ARG A 40 0.14 -3.34 13.62
C ARG A 40 -0.83 -2.21 13.27
N GLU A 41 -0.30 -1.01 13.03
CA GLU A 41 -1.12 0.17 12.72
C GLU A 41 -1.21 0.51 11.23
N CYS A 42 -0.16 0.21 10.45
CA CYS A 42 -0.17 0.40 9.00
C CYS A 42 -0.95 -0.76 8.36
N LEU A 43 -2.27 -0.66 8.44
CA LEU A 43 -3.23 -1.63 7.92
C LEU A 43 -3.96 -1.02 6.72
N VAL A 44 -4.16 -1.84 5.70
CA VAL A 44 -4.97 -1.53 4.52
C VAL A 44 -5.86 -2.72 4.22
N GLU A 45 -7.01 -2.46 3.60
CA GLU A 45 -7.87 -3.50 3.06
C GLU A 45 -7.58 -3.65 1.57
N VAL A 46 -7.37 -4.89 1.11
CA VAL A 46 -7.22 -5.20 -0.30
C VAL A 46 -8.51 -5.86 -0.78
N THR A 47 -9.28 -5.13 -1.57
CA THR A 47 -10.58 -5.62 -2.05
C THR A 47 -10.46 -6.60 -3.20
N GLU A 48 -9.41 -6.47 -4.03
CA GLU A 48 -9.16 -7.28 -5.23
C GLU A 48 -7.65 -7.39 -5.50
N GLY A 49 -7.18 -8.49 -6.10
CA GLY A 49 -5.80 -8.64 -6.58
C GLY A 49 -4.75 -8.98 -5.51
N MET A 50 -5.14 -9.60 -4.39
CA MET A 50 -4.22 -10.07 -3.34
C MET A 50 -3.15 -11.02 -3.90
N GLU A 51 -3.49 -11.81 -4.91
CA GLU A 51 -2.61 -12.78 -5.58
C GLU A 51 -1.42 -12.16 -6.29
N PHE A 52 -1.42 -10.83 -6.53
CA PHE A 52 -0.32 -10.11 -7.14
C PHE A 52 0.70 -9.58 -6.12
N LEU A 53 0.45 -9.75 -4.82
CA LEU A 53 1.34 -9.30 -3.75
C LEU A 53 2.33 -10.40 -3.36
N SER A 54 3.54 -9.98 -3.00
CA SER A 54 4.49 -10.86 -2.32
C SER A 54 4.09 -11.03 -0.84
N PRO A 55 4.45 -12.17 -0.21
CA PRO A 55 4.35 -12.34 1.24
C PRO A 55 5.11 -11.28 2.03
#